data_AF-A0A7K1AT81-F1
#
_entry.id   AF-A0A7K1AT81-F1
#
_cell.length_a   1.000
_cell.length_b   1.000
_cell.length_c   1.000
_cell.angle_alpha   90.00
_cell.angle_beta   90.00
_cell.angle_gamma   90.00
#
_symmetry.space_group_name_H-M   'P 1'
#
loop_
_entity.id
_entity.type
_entity.pdbx_description
1 polymer ?
#
loop_
_entity_poly.entity_id
_entity_poly.type
_entity_poly.pdbx_seq_one_letter_code
_entity_poly.pdbx_strand_id
1 'polypeptide(L)'
;PVFQSHAASGGSHSLVIGSLVIHVIGLSLWVGGILALAMLSESDRAIAVPRFSHLALWSAIAVVISGTVNAWTRLNFESALNSIYAYIVIAKTVATIALVAIGYLHRKNLEGKESINWNGFARLLSVEAIIMVVTIAMGSWLSNTGSPDRPGLEKFDPALAVVGIATPPKPTWPSIFVSYEPNALIIGILVIMVALYIKGVMVLTKRGDKWPVGRTVSFAAGIAVIDFATSGGLGLYAHFSFSYHMIAHMLLAMIAPIGLVLGAPMTLALRTLPQGRTPTERGVRGSLLAVLHSKVGLFYTNPIVALLIFDGSLFALYFTDLFASMMQSHIGHLFMTLHFLAAGFLFFFVVIGIDPNPRKIPHLVKIVILFAAMSIHAFFSVALMSTTTLIDKGFFASLQTPWLTDLLADQKLGGSVGWAMGEIPILIALVATFINWLRDDTREAKRIDRNIVRQAAMGQPDDLANYNQYLQKLAQRDKNES
;
A
#
# COMPACT_ATOMS: atom_id res chain seq x y z
N PRO A 1 1.70 -24.74 4.33
CA PRO A 1 1.26 -25.31 3.03
C PRO A 1 0.33 -24.42 2.18
N VAL A 2 -0.18 -23.28 2.68
CA VAL A 2 -1.09 -22.36 1.92
C VAL A 2 -0.45 -21.79 0.63
N PHE A 3 0.88 -21.73 0.56
CA PHE A 3 1.62 -21.19 -0.59
C PHE A 3 2.25 -22.26 -1.49
N GLN A 4 2.04 -23.55 -1.19
CA GLN A 4 2.43 -24.64 -2.09
C GLN A 4 1.25 -24.97 -3.00
N SER A 5 0.97 -24.07 -3.95
CA SER A 5 0.07 -24.39 -5.05
C SER A 5 0.87 -25.21 -6.06
N HIS A 6 0.57 -26.51 -6.16
CA HIS A 6 1.08 -27.40 -7.23
C HIS A 6 0.55 -27.03 -8.64
N ALA A 7 0.11 -25.79 -8.85
CA ALA A 7 -0.32 -25.28 -10.14
C ALA A 7 0.90 -24.90 -11.00
N ALA A 8 1.69 -25.91 -11.35
CA ALA A 8 2.72 -25.81 -12.38
C ALA A 8 2.11 -25.85 -13.81
N SER A 9 0.80 -26.08 -13.94
CA SER A 9 0.09 -26.14 -15.22
C SER A 9 -0.43 -24.76 -15.68
N GLY A 10 0.48 -23.91 -16.13
CA GLY A 10 0.22 -22.82 -17.10
C GLY A 10 -0.71 -21.65 -16.70
N GLY A 11 -1.11 -21.49 -15.43
CA GLY A 11 -1.85 -20.32 -14.96
C GLY A 11 -0.90 -19.21 -14.47
N SER A 12 -1.29 -17.94 -14.62
CA SER A 12 -0.57 -16.81 -14.00
C SER A 12 -0.44 -17.06 -12.48
N HIS A 13 0.79 -17.35 -12.04
CA HIS A 13 1.06 -17.74 -10.66
C HIS A 13 0.80 -16.58 -9.68
N SER A 14 1.05 -15.34 -10.13
CA SER A 14 0.77 -14.10 -9.38
C SER A 14 -0.74 -13.89 -9.15
N LEU A 15 -1.60 -14.19 -10.13
CA LEU A 15 -3.06 -14.17 -9.98
C LEU A 15 -3.54 -15.23 -8.98
N VAL A 16 -3.01 -16.45 -9.05
CA VAL A 16 -3.44 -17.57 -8.21
C VAL A 16 -3.07 -17.30 -6.75
N ILE A 17 -1.80 -16.96 -6.47
CA ILE A 17 -1.36 -16.67 -5.11
C ILE A 17 -2.03 -15.41 -4.57
N GLY A 18 -2.06 -14.34 -5.36
CA GLY A 18 -2.62 -13.07 -4.92
C GLY A 18 -4.11 -13.17 -4.62
N SER A 19 -4.88 -13.86 -5.47
CA SER A 19 -6.30 -14.10 -5.23
C SER A 19 -6.51 -14.99 -3.99
N LEU A 20 -5.68 -16.01 -3.77
CA LEU A 20 -5.77 -16.85 -2.58
C LEU A 20 -5.51 -16.06 -1.28
N VAL A 21 -4.54 -15.14 -1.27
CA VAL A 21 -4.30 -14.26 -0.11
C VAL A 21 -5.52 -13.41 0.19
N ILE A 22 -6.11 -12.78 -0.83
CA ILE A 22 -7.36 -12.01 -0.68
C ILE A 22 -8.50 -12.90 -0.15
N HIS A 23 -8.61 -14.13 -0.67
CA HIS A 23 -9.62 -15.11 -0.26
C HIS A 23 -9.51 -15.43 1.25
N VAL A 24 -8.29 -15.74 1.71
CA VAL A 24 -8.03 -16.08 3.11
C VAL A 24 -8.29 -14.88 4.02
N ILE A 25 -7.83 -13.68 3.65
CA ILE A 25 -8.11 -12.45 4.43
C ILE A 25 -9.62 -12.21 4.53
N GLY A 26 -10.35 -12.32 3.42
CA GLY A 26 -11.81 -12.16 3.40
C GLY A 26 -12.50 -13.15 4.32
N LEU A 27 -12.14 -14.45 4.24
CA LEU A 27 -12.67 -15.49 5.13
C LEU A 27 -12.31 -15.22 6.59
N SER A 28 -11.07 -14.85 6.90
CA SER A 28 -10.63 -14.57 8.27
C SER A 28 -11.39 -13.39 8.88
N LEU A 29 -11.61 -12.31 8.14
CA LEU A 29 -12.40 -11.16 8.59
C LEU A 29 -13.87 -11.53 8.82
N TRP A 30 -14.42 -12.37 7.95
CA TRP A 30 -15.81 -12.81 8.07
C TRP A 30 -16.01 -13.78 9.23
N VAL A 31 -15.29 -14.90 9.26
CA VAL A 31 -15.39 -15.92 10.31
C VAL A 31 -15.00 -15.32 11.67
N GLY A 32 -13.86 -14.63 11.72
CA GLY A 32 -13.35 -14.03 12.95
C GLY A 32 -14.29 -12.97 13.52
N GLY A 33 -14.94 -12.18 12.67
CA GLY A 33 -15.91 -11.19 13.13
C GLY A 33 -17.23 -11.80 13.63
N ILE A 34 -17.69 -12.91 13.05
CA ILE A 34 -18.83 -13.68 13.60
C ILE A 34 -18.49 -14.20 15.00
N LEU A 35 -17.30 -14.79 15.17
CA LEU A 35 -16.83 -15.27 16.48
C LEU A 35 -16.73 -14.12 17.49
N ALA A 36 -16.20 -12.97 17.07
CA ALA A 36 -16.13 -11.78 17.91
C ALA A 36 -17.52 -11.31 18.36
N LEU A 37 -18.52 -11.27 17.46
CA LEU A 37 -19.91 -10.93 17.81
C LEU A 37 -20.54 -11.90 18.81
N ALA A 38 -20.15 -13.18 18.77
CA ALA A 38 -20.63 -14.18 19.71
C ALA A 38 -20.14 -13.92 21.14
N MET A 39 -18.94 -13.33 21.28
CA MET A 39 -18.34 -13.00 22.57
C MET A 39 -18.85 -11.68 23.18
N LEU A 40 -19.63 -10.89 22.43
CA LEU A 40 -20.19 -9.62 22.91
C LEU A 40 -21.45 -9.81 23.77
N SER A 41 -21.67 -8.86 24.68
CA SER A 41 -22.93 -8.69 25.43
C SER A 41 -24.11 -8.43 24.49
N GLU A 42 -25.35 -8.67 24.92
CA GLU A 42 -26.54 -8.50 24.07
C GLU A 42 -26.74 -7.05 23.59
N SER A 43 -26.40 -6.08 24.44
CA SER A 43 -26.47 -4.64 24.13
C SER A 43 -25.36 -4.22 23.17
N ASP A 44 -24.12 -4.66 23.37
CA ASP A 44 -23.01 -4.36 22.46
C ASP A 44 -23.18 -5.04 21.11
N ARG A 45 -23.75 -6.25 21.10
CA ARG A 45 -24.04 -7.01 19.88
C ARG A 45 -25.05 -6.27 19.00
N ALA A 46 -26.11 -5.69 19.58
CA ALA A 46 -27.09 -4.90 18.82
C ALA A 46 -26.45 -3.71 18.08
N ILE A 47 -25.41 -3.10 18.67
CA ILE A 47 -24.65 -2.00 18.07
C ILE A 47 -23.64 -2.50 17.03
N ALA A 48 -22.98 -3.63 17.30
CA ALA A 48 -21.90 -4.16 16.48
C ALA A 48 -22.39 -4.85 15.21
N VAL A 49 -23.55 -5.52 15.24
CA VAL A 49 -24.09 -6.29 14.11
C VAL A 49 -24.26 -5.44 12.83
N PRO A 50 -24.86 -4.23 12.84
CA PRO A 50 -24.96 -3.41 11.63
C PRO A 50 -23.59 -3.01 11.05
N ARG A 51 -22.60 -2.72 11.91
CA ARG A 51 -21.24 -2.35 11.48
C ARG A 51 -20.51 -3.54 10.88
N PHE A 52 -20.57 -4.68 11.57
CA PHE A 52 -20.00 -5.93 11.09
C PHE A 52 -20.69 -6.37 9.80
N SER A 53 -21.99 -6.08 9.62
CA SER A 53 -22.71 -6.47 8.41
C SER A 53 -22.07 -5.90 7.14
N HIS A 54 -21.66 -4.63 7.18
CA HIS A 54 -20.93 -4.02 6.07
C HIS A 54 -19.58 -4.70 5.83
N LEU A 55 -18.82 -4.99 6.89
CA LEU A 55 -17.54 -5.69 6.78
C LEU A 55 -17.72 -7.09 6.18
N ALA A 56 -18.67 -7.86 6.70
CA ALA A 56 -18.99 -9.21 6.24
C ALA A 56 -19.47 -9.24 4.78
N LEU A 57 -20.23 -8.23 4.32
CA LEU A 57 -20.61 -8.11 2.91
C LEU A 57 -19.37 -7.92 2.02
N TRP A 58 -18.47 -7.01 2.37
CA TRP A 58 -17.23 -6.80 1.62
C TRP A 58 -16.31 -8.01 1.65
N SER A 59 -16.20 -8.68 2.81
CA SER A 59 -15.49 -9.95 2.93
C SER A 59 -16.07 -11.03 2.02
N ALA A 60 -17.39 -11.19 1.99
CA ALA A 60 -18.05 -12.17 1.12
C ALA A 60 -17.83 -11.85 -0.37
N ILE A 61 -17.94 -10.59 -0.78
CA ILE A 61 -17.63 -10.14 -2.15
C ILE A 61 -16.17 -10.48 -2.49
N ALA A 62 -15.23 -10.17 -1.60
CA ALA A 62 -13.81 -10.47 -1.80
C ALA A 62 -13.56 -11.98 -1.95
N VAL A 63 -14.20 -12.81 -1.12
CA VAL A 63 -14.13 -14.28 -1.17
C VAL A 63 -14.70 -14.83 -2.48
N VAL A 64 -15.84 -14.31 -2.95
CA VAL A 64 -16.44 -14.71 -4.23
C VAL A 64 -15.51 -14.33 -5.38
N ILE A 65 -15.12 -13.06 -5.50
CA ILE A 65 -14.29 -12.58 -6.61
C ILE A 65 -12.96 -13.34 -6.65
N SER A 66 -12.27 -13.45 -5.52
CA SER A 66 -10.99 -14.17 -5.45
C SER A 66 -11.15 -15.66 -5.77
N GLY A 67 -12.22 -16.30 -5.30
CA GLY A 67 -12.53 -17.70 -5.63
C GLY A 67 -12.82 -17.89 -7.12
N THR A 68 -13.56 -16.97 -7.74
CA THR A 68 -13.85 -16.98 -9.17
C THR A 68 -12.58 -16.78 -10.00
N VAL A 69 -11.70 -15.84 -9.62
CA VAL A 69 -10.41 -15.64 -10.30
C VAL A 69 -9.56 -16.91 -10.23
N ASN A 70 -9.45 -17.53 -9.05
CA ASN A 70 -8.69 -18.77 -8.88
C ASN A 70 -9.27 -19.91 -9.72
N ALA A 71 -10.59 -20.07 -9.72
CA ALA A 71 -11.26 -21.06 -10.55
C ALA A 71 -11.04 -20.80 -12.05
N TRP A 72 -11.18 -19.55 -12.49
CA TRP A 72 -10.96 -19.14 -13.88
C TRP A 72 -9.55 -19.51 -14.34
N THR A 73 -8.52 -19.19 -13.56
CA THR A 73 -7.13 -19.53 -13.93
C THR A 73 -6.87 -21.03 -14.13
N ARG A 74 -7.70 -21.89 -13.53
CA ARG A 74 -7.60 -23.35 -13.60
C ARG A 74 -8.58 -23.99 -14.60
N LEU A 75 -9.63 -23.28 -15.01
CA LEU A 75 -10.73 -23.79 -15.84
C LEU A 75 -10.87 -23.06 -17.19
N ASN A 76 -9.96 -22.16 -17.54
CA ASN A 76 -10.04 -21.33 -18.75
C ASN A 76 -9.77 -22.06 -20.08
N PHE A 77 -10.02 -23.37 -20.15
CA PHE A 77 -9.86 -24.19 -21.35
C PHE A 77 -11.01 -25.18 -21.52
N GLU A 78 -11.31 -25.53 -22.76
CA GLU A 78 -12.54 -26.21 -23.17
C GLU A 78 -12.77 -27.56 -22.46
N SER A 79 -11.73 -28.39 -22.32
CA SER A 79 -11.84 -29.68 -21.65
C SER A 79 -12.01 -29.59 -20.13
N ALA A 80 -11.70 -28.43 -19.52
CA ALA A 80 -11.83 -28.23 -18.07
C ALA A 80 -13.29 -28.11 -17.62
N LEU A 81 -14.18 -27.64 -18.50
CA LEU A 81 -15.58 -27.29 -18.16
C LEU A 81 -16.43 -28.51 -17.77
N ASN A 82 -16.10 -29.70 -18.29
CA ASN A 82 -16.80 -30.96 -17.98
C ASN A 82 -16.13 -31.76 -16.85
N SER A 83 -15.14 -31.19 -16.15
CA SER A 83 -14.42 -31.88 -15.09
C SER A 83 -15.20 -31.87 -13.76
N ILE A 84 -14.93 -32.86 -12.90
CA ILE A 84 -15.41 -32.87 -11.49
C ILE A 84 -15.03 -31.56 -10.79
N TYR A 85 -13.83 -31.06 -11.08
CA TYR A 85 -13.33 -29.78 -10.56
C TYR A 85 -14.27 -28.61 -10.91
N ALA A 86 -14.74 -28.51 -12.15
CA ALA A 86 -15.68 -27.47 -12.58
C ALA A 86 -17.02 -27.55 -11.86
N TYR A 87 -17.58 -28.75 -11.67
CA TYR A 87 -18.81 -28.94 -10.92
C TYR A 87 -18.69 -28.50 -9.45
N ILE A 88 -17.56 -28.80 -8.79
CA ILE A 88 -17.29 -28.35 -7.41
C ILE A 88 -17.21 -26.82 -7.35
N VAL A 89 -16.56 -26.18 -8.33
CA VAL A 89 -16.50 -24.70 -8.42
C VAL A 89 -17.89 -24.10 -8.57
N ILE A 90 -18.73 -24.65 -9.45
CA ILE A 90 -20.11 -24.18 -9.66
C ILE A 90 -20.92 -24.35 -8.37
N ALA A 91 -20.87 -25.54 -7.75
CA ALA A 91 -21.56 -25.81 -6.48
C ALA A 91 -21.13 -24.84 -5.37
N LYS A 92 -19.81 -24.58 -5.26
CA LYS A 92 -19.26 -23.60 -4.30
C LYS A 92 -19.74 -22.18 -4.59
N THR A 93 -19.84 -21.79 -5.87
CA THR A 93 -20.33 -20.47 -6.27
C THR A 93 -21.80 -20.29 -5.90
N VAL A 94 -22.65 -21.27 -6.24
CA VAL A 94 -24.08 -21.27 -5.88
C VAL A 94 -24.27 -21.25 -4.36
N ALA A 95 -23.54 -22.08 -3.63
CA ALA A 95 -23.60 -22.10 -2.16
C ALA A 95 -23.20 -20.75 -1.55
N THR A 96 -22.18 -20.09 -2.10
CA THR A 96 -21.73 -18.77 -1.61
C THR A 96 -22.76 -17.68 -1.91
N ILE A 97 -23.37 -17.68 -3.10
CA ILE A 97 -24.45 -16.73 -3.44
C ILE A 97 -25.65 -16.94 -2.51
N ALA A 98 -26.05 -18.19 -2.26
CA ALA A 98 -27.13 -18.51 -1.33
C ALA A 98 -26.81 -18.03 0.09
N LEU A 99 -25.57 -18.20 0.56
CA LEU A 99 -25.10 -17.70 1.85
C LEU A 99 -25.27 -16.18 1.96
N VAL A 100 -24.79 -15.43 0.96
CA VAL A 100 -24.89 -13.97 0.93
C VAL A 100 -26.36 -13.52 0.93
N ALA A 101 -27.22 -14.17 0.15
CA ALA A 101 -28.65 -13.86 0.10
C ALA A 101 -29.34 -14.11 1.43
N ILE A 102 -29.10 -15.27 2.06
CA ILE A 102 -29.69 -15.60 3.37
C ILE A 102 -29.17 -14.66 4.45
N GLY A 103 -27.87 -14.36 4.46
CA GLY A 103 -27.26 -13.41 5.38
C GLY A 103 -27.87 -12.01 5.24
N TYR A 104 -28.11 -11.54 4.02
CA TYR A 104 -28.80 -10.28 3.76
C TYR A 104 -30.23 -10.26 4.30
N LEU A 105 -31.04 -11.28 3.98
CA LEU A 105 -32.44 -11.38 4.43
C LEU A 105 -32.55 -11.45 5.95
N HIS A 106 -31.68 -12.22 6.60
CA HIS A 106 -31.68 -12.36 8.05
C HIS A 106 -31.29 -11.05 8.75
N ARG A 107 -30.33 -10.30 8.18
CA ARG A 107 -29.90 -9.01 8.75
C ARG A 107 -30.95 -7.93 8.61
N LYS A 108 -31.68 -7.89 7.48
CA LYS A 108 -32.85 -7.02 7.33
C LYS A 108 -33.92 -7.27 8.41
N ASN A 109 -34.07 -8.51 8.85
CA ASN A 109 -35.03 -8.89 9.91
C ASN A 109 -34.54 -8.56 11.34
N LEU A 110 -33.26 -8.26 11.53
CA LEU A 110 -32.66 -7.88 12.81
C LEU A 110 -32.45 -6.37 12.95
N GLU A 111 -32.63 -5.62 11.86
CA GLU A 111 -32.47 -4.18 11.82
C GLU A 111 -33.52 -3.49 12.72
N GLY A 112 -33.07 -2.57 13.58
CA GLY A 112 -33.95 -1.78 14.46
C GLY A 112 -34.29 -2.41 15.82
N LYS A 113 -33.72 -3.56 16.20
CA LYS A 113 -33.92 -4.14 17.54
C LYS A 113 -33.00 -3.52 18.59
N GLU A 114 -33.53 -3.27 19.79
CA GLU A 114 -32.77 -2.71 20.92
C GLU A 114 -31.79 -3.70 21.56
N SER A 115 -32.10 -5.01 21.52
CA SER A 115 -31.23 -6.09 21.96
C SER A 115 -31.30 -7.29 21.01
N ILE A 116 -30.21 -8.05 20.93
CA ILE A 116 -30.14 -9.28 20.13
C ILE A 116 -29.81 -10.46 21.05
N ASN A 117 -30.87 -11.14 21.51
CA ASN A 117 -30.77 -12.31 22.37
C ASN A 117 -30.02 -13.47 21.69
N TRP A 118 -29.43 -14.36 22.50
CA TRP A 118 -28.68 -15.51 22.01
C TRP A 118 -29.45 -16.37 20.99
N ASN A 119 -30.74 -16.61 21.16
CA ASN A 119 -31.51 -17.44 20.23
C ASN A 119 -31.65 -16.81 18.83
N GLY A 120 -31.83 -15.48 18.76
CA GLY A 120 -31.87 -14.75 17.49
C GLY A 120 -30.51 -14.74 16.80
N PHE A 121 -29.44 -14.57 17.58
CA PHE A 121 -28.07 -14.62 17.10
C PHE A 121 -27.63 -16.03 16.68
N ALA A 122 -27.99 -17.07 17.45
CA ALA A 122 -27.67 -18.46 17.17
C ALA A 122 -28.36 -18.96 15.90
N ARG A 123 -29.56 -18.45 15.55
CA ARG A 123 -30.23 -18.76 14.29
C ARG A 123 -29.54 -18.14 13.07
N LEU A 124 -28.96 -16.96 13.22
CA LEU A 124 -28.10 -16.33 12.20
C LEU A 124 -26.81 -17.14 12.03
N LEU A 125 -26.16 -17.45 13.16
CA LEU A 125 -24.86 -18.11 13.21
C LEU A 125 -24.92 -19.56 12.72
N SER A 126 -26.00 -20.29 13.01
CA SER A 126 -26.16 -21.68 12.56
C SER A 126 -26.24 -21.79 11.04
N VAL A 127 -26.95 -20.90 10.36
CA VAL A 127 -27.02 -20.92 8.88
C VAL A 127 -25.69 -20.50 8.25
N GLU A 128 -25.08 -19.41 8.73
CA GLU A 128 -23.77 -18.98 8.22
C GLU A 128 -22.69 -20.05 8.53
N ALA A 129 -22.68 -20.64 9.72
CA ALA A 129 -21.73 -21.68 10.12
C ALA A 129 -21.88 -22.98 9.33
N ILE A 130 -23.11 -23.45 9.08
CA ILE A 130 -23.33 -24.66 8.26
C ILE A 130 -22.77 -24.45 6.86
N ILE A 131 -23.08 -23.31 6.23
CA ILE A 131 -22.62 -23.07 4.86
C ILE A 131 -21.10 -22.85 4.84
N MET A 132 -20.50 -22.23 5.88
CA MET A 132 -19.05 -22.14 6.00
C MET A 132 -18.39 -23.52 6.16
N VAL A 133 -18.93 -24.40 7.00
CA VAL A 133 -18.45 -25.77 7.15
C VAL A 133 -18.52 -26.52 5.83
N VAL A 134 -19.64 -26.41 5.11
CA VAL A 134 -19.81 -27.03 3.78
C VAL A 134 -18.83 -26.43 2.78
N THR A 135 -18.61 -25.11 2.78
CA THR A 135 -17.68 -24.42 1.86
C THR A 135 -16.23 -24.79 2.15
N ILE A 136 -15.84 -24.91 3.42
CA ILE A 136 -14.52 -25.39 3.84
C ILE A 136 -14.33 -26.86 3.45
N ALA A 137 -15.34 -27.71 3.68
CA ALA A 137 -15.31 -29.11 3.29
C ALA A 137 -15.18 -29.27 1.77
N MET A 138 -15.95 -28.51 0.98
CA MET A 138 -15.83 -28.48 -0.49
C MET A 138 -14.46 -27.96 -0.93
N GLY A 139 -13.91 -26.93 -0.27
CA GLY A 139 -12.57 -26.41 -0.56
C GLY A 139 -11.46 -27.42 -0.24
N SER A 140 -11.60 -28.17 0.86
CA SER A 140 -10.70 -29.27 1.24
C SER A 140 -10.78 -30.41 0.21
N TRP A 141 -11.99 -30.77 -0.20
CA TRP A 141 -12.21 -31.76 -1.25
C TRP A 141 -11.65 -31.31 -2.61
N LEU A 142 -11.80 -30.03 -2.96
CA LEU A 142 -11.20 -29.43 -4.16
C LEU A 142 -9.67 -29.43 -4.10
N SER A 143 -9.08 -29.30 -2.91
CA SER A 143 -7.61 -29.35 -2.73
C SER A 143 -7.05 -30.76 -2.91
N ASN A 144 -7.87 -31.79 -2.69
CA ASN A 144 -7.51 -33.20 -2.88
C ASN A 144 -7.90 -33.74 -4.28
N THR A 145 -8.66 -32.99 -5.07
CA THR A 145 -8.93 -33.30 -6.48
C THR A 145 -7.92 -32.52 -7.33
N GLY A 146 -7.03 -33.23 -8.00
CA GLY A 146 -6.04 -32.60 -8.89
C GLY A 146 -6.74 -31.69 -9.89
N SER A 147 -6.16 -30.51 -10.16
CA SER A 147 -6.65 -29.66 -11.25
C SER A 147 -6.53 -30.42 -12.58
N PRO A 148 -7.44 -30.20 -13.55
CA PRO A 148 -7.34 -30.88 -14.84
C PRO A 148 -6.02 -30.52 -15.53
N ASP A 149 -5.35 -31.53 -16.11
CA ASP A 149 -4.14 -31.31 -16.88
C ASP A 149 -4.46 -30.57 -18.18
N ARG A 150 -3.64 -29.59 -18.54
CA ARG A 150 -3.78 -28.89 -19.82
C ARG A 150 -3.32 -29.82 -20.95
N PRO A 151 -4.11 -29.97 -22.03
CA PRO A 151 -3.74 -30.85 -23.12
C PRO A 151 -2.52 -30.31 -23.89
N GLY A 152 -1.43 -31.09 -23.96
CA GLY A 152 -0.23 -30.82 -24.76
C GLY A 152 1.06 -31.38 -24.16
N LEU A 153 2.08 -31.61 -25.00
CA LEU A 153 3.47 -31.80 -24.55
C LEU A 153 4.03 -30.42 -24.23
N GLU A 154 3.94 -29.97 -22.97
CA GLU A 154 4.56 -28.70 -22.59
C GLU A 154 6.09 -28.83 -22.73
N LYS A 155 6.67 -28.08 -23.67
CA LYS A 155 8.12 -27.94 -23.76
C LYS A 155 8.58 -27.28 -22.46
N PHE A 156 9.62 -27.83 -21.84
CA PHE A 156 10.22 -27.25 -20.65
C PHE A 156 10.62 -25.80 -20.90
N ASP A 157 10.03 -24.88 -20.14
CA ASP A 157 10.39 -23.46 -20.12
C ASP A 157 10.97 -23.14 -18.72
N PRO A 158 12.29 -22.88 -18.61
CA PRO A 158 12.94 -22.58 -17.34
C PRO A 158 12.32 -21.39 -16.61
N ALA A 159 11.94 -20.34 -17.35
CA ALA A 159 11.30 -19.17 -16.78
C ALA A 159 9.92 -19.50 -16.23
N LEU A 160 9.11 -20.26 -16.97
CA LEU A 160 7.81 -20.70 -16.48
C LEU A 160 7.93 -21.53 -15.20
N ALA A 161 8.97 -22.36 -15.10
CA ALA A 161 9.23 -23.18 -13.91
C ALA A 161 9.69 -22.35 -12.69
N VAL A 162 10.44 -21.27 -12.90
CA VAL A 162 11.01 -20.44 -11.81
C VAL A 162 10.06 -19.32 -11.38
N VAL A 163 9.56 -18.52 -12.32
CA VAL A 163 8.72 -17.34 -12.04
C VAL A 163 7.22 -17.57 -12.29
N GLY A 164 6.83 -18.70 -12.87
CA GLY A 164 5.42 -19.02 -13.12
C GLY A 164 4.80 -18.24 -14.29
N ILE A 165 5.62 -17.59 -15.12
CA ILE A 165 5.22 -16.81 -16.28
C ILE A 165 6.17 -17.15 -17.44
N ALA A 166 5.63 -17.33 -18.64
CA ALA A 166 6.42 -17.59 -19.84
C ALA A 166 7.28 -16.37 -20.20
N THR A 167 8.47 -16.61 -20.77
CA THR A 167 9.38 -15.52 -21.13
C THR A 167 8.73 -14.61 -22.19
N PRO A 168 8.57 -13.29 -21.92
CA PRO A 168 8.00 -12.37 -22.90
C PRO A 168 8.96 -12.17 -24.09
N PRO A 169 8.45 -11.73 -25.26
CA PRO A 169 9.32 -11.33 -26.36
C PRO A 169 10.19 -10.12 -25.96
N LYS A 170 11.27 -9.90 -26.71
CA LYS A 170 12.21 -8.79 -26.48
C LYS A 170 11.43 -7.48 -26.26
N PRO A 171 11.77 -6.70 -25.21
CA PRO A 171 11.05 -5.48 -24.89
C PRO A 171 11.09 -4.48 -26.05
N THR A 172 9.92 -3.93 -26.35
CA THR A 172 9.69 -2.83 -27.28
C THR A 172 8.83 -1.79 -26.56
N TRP A 173 8.83 -0.54 -27.02
CA TRP A 173 7.97 0.48 -26.40
C TRP A 173 6.50 0.05 -26.33
N PRO A 174 5.88 -0.50 -27.39
CA PRO A 174 4.51 -0.98 -27.29
C PRO A 174 4.34 -2.12 -26.28
N SER A 175 5.24 -3.11 -26.24
CA SER A 175 5.09 -4.22 -25.30
C SER A 175 5.22 -3.75 -23.85
N ILE A 176 6.11 -2.81 -23.55
CA ILE A 176 6.25 -2.25 -22.19
C ILE A 176 4.96 -1.55 -21.73
N PHE A 177 4.27 -0.82 -22.61
CA PHE A 177 3.06 -0.07 -22.24
C PHE A 177 1.76 -0.86 -22.36
N VAL A 178 1.71 -1.89 -23.21
CA VAL A 178 0.47 -2.62 -23.52
C VAL A 178 0.42 -4.00 -22.85
N SER A 179 1.56 -4.67 -22.64
CA SER A 179 1.56 -5.95 -21.94
C SER A 179 1.05 -5.78 -20.51
N TYR A 180 0.38 -6.81 -19.99
CA TYR A 180 -0.22 -6.78 -18.66
C TYR A 180 -0.22 -8.17 -18.05
N GLU A 181 0.44 -8.31 -16.91
CA GLU A 181 0.50 -9.53 -16.10
C GLU A 181 -0.09 -9.22 -14.73
N PRO A 182 -1.39 -9.47 -14.51
CA PRO A 182 -2.11 -8.96 -13.37
C PRO A 182 -1.62 -9.54 -12.04
N ASN A 183 -1.18 -8.68 -11.13
CA ASN A 183 -0.91 -9.07 -9.75
C ASN A 183 -2.18 -8.89 -8.89
N ALA A 184 -2.92 -9.98 -8.68
CA ALA A 184 -4.22 -9.94 -8.01
C ALA A 184 -4.17 -9.27 -6.62
N LEU A 185 -3.10 -9.50 -5.84
CA LEU A 185 -2.98 -8.93 -4.50
C LEU A 185 -2.79 -7.41 -4.55
N ILE A 186 -1.88 -6.94 -5.41
CA ILE A 186 -1.63 -5.50 -5.57
C ILE A 186 -2.88 -4.82 -6.14
N ILE A 187 -3.51 -5.38 -7.16
CA ILE A 187 -4.78 -4.86 -7.71
C ILE A 187 -5.84 -4.77 -6.60
N GLY A 188 -5.97 -5.81 -5.77
CA GLY A 188 -6.89 -5.79 -4.62
C GLY A 188 -6.61 -4.65 -3.64
N ILE A 189 -5.33 -4.42 -3.31
CA ILE A 189 -4.90 -3.30 -2.45
C ILE A 189 -5.24 -1.96 -3.12
N LEU A 190 -4.92 -1.78 -4.40
CA LEU A 190 -5.19 -0.55 -5.15
C LEU A 190 -6.69 -0.25 -5.25
N VAL A 191 -7.52 -1.26 -5.51
CA VAL A 191 -8.98 -1.14 -5.52
C VAL A 191 -9.50 -0.67 -4.16
N ILE A 192 -9.00 -1.23 -3.07
CA ILE A 192 -9.37 -0.81 -1.71
C ILE A 192 -8.94 0.65 -1.46
N MET A 193 -7.71 1.00 -1.81
CA MET A 193 -7.21 2.38 -1.67
C MET A 193 -8.07 3.38 -2.44
N VAL A 194 -8.39 3.08 -3.71
CA VAL A 194 -9.24 3.92 -4.57
C VAL A 194 -10.66 4.02 -4.01
N ALA A 195 -11.27 2.91 -3.61
CA ALA A 195 -12.61 2.90 -3.05
C ALA A 195 -12.71 3.75 -1.77
N LEU A 196 -11.72 3.64 -0.87
CA LEU A 196 -11.65 4.45 0.34
C LEU A 196 -11.43 5.93 0.04
N TYR A 197 -10.55 6.25 -0.92
CA TYR A 197 -10.29 7.63 -1.33
C TYR A 197 -11.54 8.28 -1.94
N ILE A 198 -12.18 7.62 -2.92
CA ILE A 198 -13.42 8.11 -3.54
C ILE A 198 -14.52 8.27 -2.48
N LYS A 199 -14.68 7.29 -1.58
CA LYS A 199 -15.63 7.39 -0.46
C LYS A 199 -15.36 8.62 0.40
N GLY A 200 -14.10 8.88 0.76
CA GLY A 200 -13.72 10.08 1.50
C GLY A 200 -14.11 11.37 0.77
N VAL A 201 -13.77 11.48 -0.52
CA VAL A 201 -14.11 12.64 -1.35
C VAL A 201 -15.62 12.83 -1.47
N MET A 202 -16.39 11.75 -1.68
CA MET A 202 -17.85 11.80 -1.72
C MET A 202 -18.45 12.27 -0.40
N VAL A 203 -17.93 11.80 0.74
CA VAL A 203 -18.40 12.22 2.06
C VAL A 203 -18.16 13.71 2.29
N LEU A 204 -16.98 14.25 1.91
CA LEU A 204 -16.71 15.69 2.00
C LEU A 204 -17.62 16.50 1.09
N THR A 205 -17.75 16.07 -0.17
CA THR A 205 -18.55 16.78 -1.17
C THR A 205 -20.02 16.84 -0.76
N LYS A 206 -20.57 15.74 -0.24
CA LYS A 206 -21.95 15.70 0.29
C LYS A 206 -22.17 16.61 1.50
N ARG A 207 -21.11 16.93 2.26
CA ARG A 207 -21.16 17.89 3.38
C ARG A 207 -21.01 19.35 2.94
N GLY A 208 -20.77 19.62 1.65
CA GLY A 208 -20.51 20.95 1.11
C GLY A 208 -19.03 21.37 1.15
N ASP A 209 -18.13 20.49 1.60
CA ASP A 209 -16.69 20.75 1.63
C ASP A 209 -16.06 20.56 0.24
N LYS A 210 -15.29 21.54 -0.21
CA LYS A 210 -14.50 21.41 -1.45
C LYS A 210 -13.23 20.57 -1.21
N TRP A 211 -12.99 19.59 -2.08
CA TRP A 211 -11.73 18.85 -2.16
C TRP A 211 -10.95 19.27 -3.41
N PRO A 212 -9.67 19.67 -3.31
CA PRO A 212 -8.90 20.10 -4.46
C PRO A 212 -8.71 18.97 -5.49
N VAL A 213 -9.11 19.21 -6.75
CA VAL A 213 -9.01 18.21 -7.84
C VAL A 213 -7.57 17.74 -8.04
N GLY A 214 -6.58 18.63 -7.89
CA GLY A 214 -5.16 18.27 -7.98
C GLY A 214 -4.75 17.14 -7.04
N ARG A 215 -5.35 17.03 -5.83
CA ARG A 215 -5.07 15.93 -4.91
C ARG A 215 -5.59 14.60 -5.43
N THR A 216 -6.80 14.60 -5.99
CA THR A 216 -7.38 13.40 -6.61
C THR A 216 -6.57 12.95 -7.82
N VAL A 217 -6.11 13.90 -8.65
CA VAL A 217 -5.26 13.60 -9.82
C VAL A 217 -3.90 13.04 -9.39
N SER A 218 -3.24 13.63 -8.39
CA SER A 218 -1.98 13.10 -7.85
C SER A 218 -2.14 11.70 -7.26
N PHE A 219 -3.22 11.46 -6.50
CA PHE A 219 -3.52 10.14 -5.96
C PHE A 219 -3.74 9.12 -7.09
N ALA A 220 -4.55 9.45 -8.09
CA ALA A 220 -4.80 8.57 -9.24
C ALA A 220 -3.52 8.28 -10.03
N ALA A 221 -2.64 9.28 -10.22
CA ALA A 221 -1.34 9.08 -10.84
C ALA A 221 -0.45 8.13 -10.02
N GLY A 222 -0.42 8.28 -8.69
CA GLY A 222 0.30 7.35 -7.81
C GLY A 222 -0.21 5.91 -7.94
N ILE A 223 -1.54 5.72 -7.95
CA ILE A 223 -2.16 4.40 -8.16
C ILE A 223 -1.80 3.81 -9.53
N ALA A 224 -1.87 4.61 -10.60
CA ALA A 224 -1.54 4.16 -11.95
C ALA A 224 -0.07 3.76 -12.09
N VAL A 225 0.85 4.50 -11.45
CA VAL A 225 2.29 4.16 -11.45
C VAL A 225 2.54 2.85 -10.70
N ILE A 226 1.85 2.60 -9.57
CA ILE A 226 1.97 1.32 -8.85
C ILE A 226 1.49 0.19 -9.74
N ASP A 227 0.30 0.31 -10.34
CA ASP A 227 -0.24 -0.76 -11.21
C ASP A 227 0.67 -1.01 -12.42
N PHE A 228 1.19 0.04 -13.04
CA PHE A 228 2.13 -0.09 -14.16
C PHE A 228 3.43 -0.82 -13.76
N ALA A 229 3.98 -0.50 -12.58
CA ALA A 229 5.22 -1.09 -12.10
C ALA A 229 5.06 -2.51 -11.56
N THR A 230 3.86 -2.94 -11.15
CA THR A 230 3.62 -4.29 -10.59
C THR A 230 2.87 -5.23 -11.51
N SER A 231 1.89 -4.72 -12.27
CA SER A 231 0.96 -5.49 -13.09
C SER A 231 1.08 -5.16 -14.59
N GLY A 232 1.53 -3.95 -14.92
CA GLY A 232 1.75 -3.53 -16.30
C GLY A 232 2.97 -4.20 -16.95
N GLY A 233 3.25 -3.82 -18.20
CA GLY A 233 4.35 -4.42 -18.95
C GLY A 233 5.70 -4.20 -18.27
N LEU A 234 5.90 -3.08 -17.58
CA LEU A 234 7.08 -2.88 -16.74
C LEU A 234 7.20 -3.93 -15.62
N GLY A 235 6.10 -4.20 -14.91
CA GLY A 235 6.05 -5.26 -13.90
C GLY A 235 6.33 -6.65 -14.49
N LEU A 236 5.81 -6.94 -15.69
CA LEU A 236 6.12 -8.17 -16.42
C LEU A 236 7.63 -8.29 -16.71
N TYR A 237 8.24 -7.29 -17.36
CA TYR A 237 9.66 -7.32 -17.73
C TYR A 237 10.60 -7.29 -16.51
N ALA A 238 10.18 -6.71 -15.38
CA ALA A 238 10.95 -6.69 -14.14
C ALA A 238 11.25 -8.09 -13.57
N HIS A 239 10.48 -9.12 -13.93
CA HIS A 239 10.77 -10.49 -13.52
C HIS A 239 11.97 -11.10 -14.27
N PHE A 240 12.33 -10.55 -15.43
CA PHE A 240 13.29 -11.16 -16.36
C PHE A 240 14.60 -10.38 -16.50
N SER A 241 14.64 -9.14 -16.03
CA SER A 241 15.81 -8.26 -16.16
C SER A 241 15.99 -7.38 -14.94
N PHE A 242 17.25 -7.26 -14.52
CA PHE A 242 17.64 -6.40 -13.41
C PHE A 242 17.39 -4.92 -13.71
N SER A 243 17.66 -4.47 -14.94
CA SER A 243 17.41 -3.07 -15.30
C SER A 243 15.94 -2.70 -15.22
N TYR A 244 15.04 -3.54 -15.75
CA TYR A 244 13.59 -3.35 -15.61
C TYR A 244 13.11 -3.49 -14.16
N HIS A 245 13.67 -4.43 -13.39
CA HIS A 245 13.44 -4.53 -11.95
C HIS A 245 13.79 -3.22 -11.25
N MET A 246 14.93 -2.62 -11.57
CA MET A 246 15.35 -1.35 -10.99
C MET A 246 14.42 -0.21 -11.38
N ILE A 247 14.00 -0.13 -12.65
CA ILE A 247 13.00 0.88 -13.08
C ILE A 247 11.71 0.74 -12.27
N ALA A 248 11.17 -0.49 -12.17
CA ALA A 248 9.94 -0.76 -11.43
C ALA A 248 10.05 -0.36 -9.96
N HIS A 249 11.13 -0.78 -9.28
CA HIS A 249 11.35 -0.46 -7.87
C HIS A 249 11.63 1.03 -7.65
N MET A 250 12.28 1.74 -8.58
CA MET A 250 12.45 3.20 -8.49
C MET A 250 11.12 3.94 -8.65
N LEU A 251 10.24 3.50 -9.55
CA LEU A 251 8.89 4.06 -9.65
C LEU A 251 8.09 3.84 -8.36
N LEU A 252 8.18 2.65 -7.77
CA LEU A 252 7.50 2.31 -6.52
C LEU A 252 8.08 3.04 -5.30
N ALA A 253 9.40 3.26 -5.25
CA ALA A 253 10.07 3.93 -4.15
C ALA A 253 9.97 5.46 -4.22
N MET A 254 9.84 6.04 -5.42
CA MET A 254 9.95 7.48 -5.59
C MET A 254 8.69 8.11 -6.18
N ILE A 255 8.34 7.74 -7.42
CA ILE A 255 7.30 8.42 -8.18
C ILE A 255 5.90 8.17 -7.61
N ALA A 256 5.55 6.91 -7.39
CA ALA A 256 4.25 6.53 -6.83
C ALA A 256 4.00 7.16 -5.44
N PRO A 257 4.94 7.06 -4.48
CA PRO A 257 4.87 7.73 -3.18
C PRO A 257 4.58 9.23 -3.25
N ILE A 258 5.26 9.97 -4.14
CA ILE A 258 5.02 11.42 -4.30
C ILE A 258 3.56 11.67 -4.68
N GLY A 259 3.03 10.92 -5.66
CA GLY A 259 1.62 11.02 -6.07
C GLY A 259 0.66 10.71 -4.92
N LEU A 260 0.91 9.63 -4.18
CA LEU A 260 0.10 9.22 -3.03
C LEU A 260 0.11 10.28 -1.91
N VAL A 261 1.28 10.82 -1.56
CA VAL A 261 1.45 11.81 -0.49
C VAL A 261 0.79 13.14 -0.87
N LEU A 262 0.95 13.60 -2.11
CA LEU A 262 0.27 14.81 -2.62
C LEU A 262 -1.26 14.62 -2.71
N GLY A 263 -1.74 13.38 -2.72
CA GLY A 263 -3.15 13.04 -2.57
C GLY A 263 -3.76 13.40 -1.21
N ALA A 264 -2.95 13.72 -0.19
CA ALA A 264 -3.37 13.98 1.20
C ALA A 264 -4.29 12.90 1.82
N PRO A 265 -3.97 11.60 1.68
CA PRO A 265 -4.84 10.52 2.15
C PRO A 265 -5.07 10.59 3.66
N MET A 266 -4.10 11.03 4.45
CA MET A 266 -4.26 11.14 5.91
C MET A 266 -5.21 12.28 6.29
N THR A 267 -5.09 13.43 5.62
CA THR A 267 -6.03 14.55 5.79
C THR A 267 -7.45 14.13 5.42
N LEU A 268 -7.60 13.41 4.31
CA LEU A 268 -8.91 12.93 3.86
C LEU A 268 -9.51 11.96 4.90
N ALA A 269 -8.71 11.02 5.40
CA ALA A 269 -9.13 10.10 6.45
C ALA A 269 -9.55 10.85 7.72
N LEU A 270 -8.73 11.77 8.24
CA LEU A 270 -9.03 12.52 9.46
C LEU A 270 -10.26 13.44 9.33
N ARG A 271 -10.60 13.91 8.12
CA ARG A 271 -11.80 14.73 7.89
C ARG A 271 -13.08 13.92 7.68
N THR A 272 -12.97 12.65 7.33
CA THR A 272 -14.12 11.82 6.92
C THR A 272 -14.43 10.68 7.89
N LEU A 273 -13.43 10.20 8.64
CA LEU A 273 -13.62 9.11 9.59
C LEU A 273 -14.55 9.53 10.75
N PRO A 274 -15.44 8.62 11.21
CA PRO A 274 -16.34 8.89 12.33
C PRO A 274 -15.60 9.22 13.62
N GLN A 275 -16.13 10.20 14.37
CA GLN A 275 -15.75 10.47 15.75
C GLN A 275 -16.37 9.43 16.70
N GLY A 276 -15.85 9.34 17.93
CA GLY A 276 -16.45 8.54 18.98
C GLY A 276 -17.84 9.05 19.36
N ARG A 277 -18.72 8.15 19.83
CA ARG A 277 -20.10 8.49 20.19
C ARG A 277 -20.18 9.21 21.55
N THR A 278 -19.28 8.83 22.46
CA THR A 278 -19.17 9.39 23.80
C THR A 278 -17.80 10.05 23.97
N PRO A 279 -17.63 10.96 24.95
CA PRO A 279 -16.33 11.53 25.29
C PRO A 279 -15.28 10.48 25.70
N THR A 280 -15.72 9.30 26.14
CA THR A 280 -14.87 8.18 26.55
C THR A 280 -14.51 7.24 25.40
N GLU A 281 -15.32 7.16 24.34
CA GLU A 281 -15.05 6.35 23.15
C GLU A 281 -14.12 7.11 22.19
N ARG A 282 -12.96 6.53 21.88
CA ARG A 282 -12.00 7.17 20.95
C ARG A 282 -12.53 7.25 19.50
N GLY A 283 -13.30 6.25 19.07
CA GLY A 283 -13.76 6.11 17.68
C GLY A 283 -12.62 5.86 16.68
N VAL A 284 -12.96 5.64 15.40
CA VAL A 284 -11.97 5.29 14.36
C VAL A 284 -10.99 6.44 14.11
N ARG A 285 -11.50 7.68 14.05
CA ARG A 285 -10.67 8.87 13.90
C ARG A 285 -9.73 9.07 15.09
N GLY A 286 -10.22 8.90 16.32
CA GLY A 286 -9.39 9.06 17.52
C GLY A 286 -8.33 7.97 17.65
N SER A 287 -8.63 6.73 17.26
CA SER A 287 -7.64 5.65 17.18
C SER A 287 -6.54 5.95 16.16
N LEU A 288 -6.90 6.46 14.98
CA LEU A 288 -5.91 6.88 13.97
C LEU A 288 -5.01 8.00 14.51
N LEU A 289 -5.59 9.01 15.15
CA LEU A 289 -4.81 10.08 15.79
C LEU A 289 -3.88 9.53 16.90
N ALA A 290 -4.37 8.60 17.73
CA ALA A 290 -3.56 7.98 18.76
C ALA A 290 -2.37 7.20 18.19
N VAL A 291 -2.55 6.50 17.06
CA VAL A 291 -1.47 5.80 16.36
C VAL A 291 -0.45 6.80 15.80
N LEU A 292 -0.91 7.86 15.13
CA LEU A 292 -0.03 8.88 14.57
C LEU A 292 0.84 9.56 15.63
N HIS A 293 0.24 9.87 16.79
CA HIS A 293 0.93 10.54 17.90
C HIS A 293 1.60 9.56 18.88
N SER A 294 1.62 8.26 18.58
CA SER A 294 2.27 7.25 19.43
C SER A 294 3.80 7.40 19.40
N LYS A 295 4.50 6.83 20.39
CA LYS A 295 5.98 6.78 20.40
C LYS A 295 6.53 6.14 19.12
N VAL A 296 5.84 5.13 18.60
CA VAL A 296 6.20 4.44 17.35
C VAL A 296 6.01 5.36 16.15
N GLY A 297 4.88 6.09 16.08
CA GLY A 297 4.65 7.10 15.05
C GLY A 297 5.71 8.20 15.08
N LEU A 298 6.07 8.69 16.27
CA LEU A 298 7.12 9.69 16.47
C LEU A 298 8.53 9.19 16.12
N PHE A 299 8.77 7.89 16.19
CA PHE A 299 10.04 7.26 15.78
C PHE A 299 10.14 7.21 14.26
N TYR A 300 9.14 6.65 13.57
CA TYR A 300 9.17 6.51 12.11
C TYR A 300 9.05 7.85 11.38
N THR A 301 8.36 8.84 11.95
CA THR A 301 8.28 10.20 11.37
C THR A 301 9.53 11.05 11.65
N ASN A 302 10.55 10.50 12.32
CA ASN A 302 11.84 11.16 12.43
C ASN A 302 12.51 11.19 11.04
N PRO A 303 12.92 12.37 10.55
CA PRO A 303 13.59 12.51 9.26
C PRO A 303 14.77 11.56 9.01
N ILE A 304 15.61 11.35 10.02
CA ILE A 304 16.81 10.51 9.91
C ILE A 304 16.41 9.04 9.83
N VAL A 305 15.40 8.63 10.60
CA VAL A 305 14.87 7.26 10.56
C VAL A 305 14.22 6.99 9.20
N ALA A 306 13.45 7.94 8.68
CA ALA A 306 12.87 7.82 7.35
C ALA A 306 13.94 7.70 6.26
N LEU A 307 15.01 8.52 6.32
CA LEU A 307 16.16 8.42 5.41
C LEU A 307 16.87 7.06 5.51
N LEU A 308 17.13 6.57 6.73
CA LEU A 308 17.77 5.27 6.95
C LEU A 308 16.90 4.10 6.44
N ILE A 309 15.58 4.16 6.61
CA ILE A 309 14.67 3.15 6.07
C ILE A 309 14.65 3.22 4.54
N PHE A 310 14.65 4.43 3.98
CA PHE A 310 14.63 4.64 2.54
C PHE A 310 15.92 4.16 1.89
N ASP A 311 17.04 4.83 2.14
CA ASP A 311 18.32 4.53 1.48
C ASP A 311 19.04 3.35 2.12
N GLY A 312 19.03 3.24 3.46
CA GLY A 312 19.72 2.14 4.15
C GLY A 312 19.17 0.77 3.74
N SER A 313 17.88 0.69 3.39
CA SER A 313 17.31 -0.55 2.87
C SER A 313 17.81 -0.94 1.49
N LEU A 314 18.22 0.01 0.64
CA LEU A 314 18.85 -0.28 -0.65
C LEU A 314 20.18 -1.01 -0.44
N PHE A 315 21.03 -0.50 0.45
CA PHE A 315 22.31 -1.15 0.79
C PHE A 315 22.08 -2.53 1.42
N ALA A 316 21.14 -2.62 2.36
CA ALA A 316 20.80 -3.88 3.00
C ALA A 316 20.30 -4.92 1.98
N LEU A 317 19.51 -4.52 1.00
CA LEU A 317 18.97 -5.45 0.01
C LEU A 317 20.03 -5.88 -1.01
N TYR A 318 20.69 -4.92 -1.68
CA TYR A 318 21.51 -5.19 -2.87
C TYR A 318 22.99 -5.49 -2.57
N PHE A 319 23.51 -5.12 -1.40
CA PHE A 319 24.89 -5.46 -0.97
C PHE A 319 24.95 -6.57 0.07
N THR A 320 23.84 -7.29 0.26
CA THR A 320 23.81 -8.54 1.01
C THR A 320 23.15 -9.64 0.16
N ASP A 321 23.09 -10.85 0.71
CA ASP A 321 22.42 -11.98 0.07
C ASP A 321 20.89 -11.84 -0.01
N LEU A 322 20.34 -10.78 0.59
CA LEU A 322 18.90 -10.58 0.72
C LEU A 322 18.22 -10.46 -0.65
N PHE A 323 18.82 -9.73 -1.60
CA PHE A 323 18.26 -9.61 -2.95
C PHE A 323 18.12 -10.99 -3.63
N ALA A 324 19.21 -11.75 -3.71
CA ALA A 324 19.20 -13.08 -4.31
C ALA A 324 18.20 -14.03 -3.61
N SER A 325 18.14 -13.99 -2.28
CA SER A 325 17.20 -14.80 -1.50
C SER A 325 15.74 -14.41 -1.74
N MET A 326 15.45 -13.10 -1.79
CA MET A 326 14.09 -12.61 -1.98
C MET A 326 13.58 -12.77 -3.41
N MET A 327 14.44 -12.67 -4.43
CA MET A 327 14.06 -12.90 -5.83
C MET A 327 13.62 -14.35 -6.09
N GLN A 328 14.19 -15.32 -5.39
CA GLN A 328 13.81 -16.74 -5.51
C GLN A 328 12.44 -17.06 -4.87
N SER A 329 11.83 -16.12 -4.13
CA SER A 329 10.58 -16.33 -3.41
C SER A 329 9.55 -15.28 -3.79
N HIS A 330 8.33 -15.72 -4.13
CA HIS A 330 7.19 -14.83 -4.37
C HIS A 330 6.90 -13.90 -3.18
N ILE A 331 7.03 -14.42 -1.96
CA ILE A 331 6.84 -13.64 -0.73
C ILE A 331 7.99 -12.64 -0.57
N GLY A 332 9.22 -13.03 -0.93
CA GLY A 332 10.38 -12.15 -0.94
C GLY A 332 10.17 -10.97 -1.89
N HIS A 333 9.78 -11.23 -3.15
CA HIS A 333 9.49 -10.18 -4.13
C HIS A 333 8.33 -9.26 -3.71
N LEU A 334 7.26 -9.83 -3.15
CA LEU A 334 6.16 -9.04 -2.59
C LEU A 334 6.63 -8.17 -1.43
N PHE A 335 7.46 -8.70 -0.53
CA PHE A 335 8.03 -7.94 0.57
C PHE A 335 8.89 -6.78 0.06
N MET A 336 9.79 -7.02 -0.90
CA MET A 336 10.58 -5.97 -1.54
C MET A 336 9.67 -4.87 -2.12
N THR A 337 8.65 -5.26 -2.88
CA THR A 337 7.68 -4.35 -3.51
C THR A 337 6.98 -3.47 -2.48
N LEU A 338 6.41 -4.07 -1.43
CA LEU A 338 5.68 -3.35 -0.38
C LEU A 338 6.61 -2.51 0.49
N HIS A 339 7.81 -3.01 0.80
CA HIS A 339 8.81 -2.32 1.59
C HIS A 339 9.24 -1.03 0.91
N PHE A 340 9.66 -1.07 -0.37
CA PHE A 340 10.12 0.14 -1.06
C PHE A 340 8.99 1.15 -1.29
N LEU A 341 7.76 0.68 -1.58
CA LEU A 341 6.60 1.56 -1.65
C LEU A 341 6.33 2.25 -0.30
N ALA A 342 6.39 1.50 0.81
CA ALA A 342 6.16 2.03 2.15
C ALA A 342 7.30 2.96 2.61
N ALA A 343 8.56 2.60 2.34
CA ALA A 343 9.74 3.39 2.65
C ALA A 343 9.71 4.73 1.91
N GLY A 344 9.42 4.69 0.61
CA GLY A 344 9.20 5.88 -0.21
C GLY A 344 8.06 6.74 0.32
N PHE A 345 6.89 6.13 0.57
CA PHE A 345 5.74 6.85 1.13
C PHE A 345 6.09 7.54 2.44
N LEU A 346 6.79 6.86 3.35
CA LEU A 346 7.25 7.43 4.62
C LEU A 346 8.21 8.60 4.40
N PHE A 347 9.23 8.43 3.56
CA PHE A 347 10.22 9.48 3.28
C PHE A 347 9.57 10.74 2.71
N PHE A 348 8.78 10.60 1.63
CA PHE A 348 8.11 11.74 1.01
C PHE A 348 7.00 12.33 1.90
N PHE A 349 6.33 11.52 2.73
CA PHE A 349 5.41 12.02 3.75
C PHE A 349 6.11 12.93 4.76
N VAL A 350 7.31 12.57 5.20
CA VAL A 350 8.09 13.35 6.17
C VAL A 350 8.65 14.63 5.55
N VAL A 351 9.13 14.57 4.31
CA VAL A 351 9.79 15.71 3.64
C VAL A 351 8.77 16.67 3.01
N ILE A 352 7.98 16.21 2.05
CA ILE A 352 7.08 17.05 1.22
C ILE A 352 5.60 16.90 1.57
N GLY A 353 5.26 16.02 2.53
CA GLY A 353 3.89 15.75 2.90
C GLY A 353 3.10 16.99 3.31
N ILE A 354 1.92 17.13 2.72
CA ILE A 354 0.93 18.15 3.08
C ILE A 354 -0.03 17.68 4.18
N ASP A 355 0.06 16.41 4.54
CA ASP A 355 -0.71 15.79 5.60
C ASP A 355 -0.18 16.19 6.99
N PRO A 356 -1.02 16.15 8.05
CA PRO A 356 -0.58 16.48 9.40
C PRO A 356 0.54 15.54 9.87
N ASN A 357 1.72 16.12 10.12
CA ASN A 357 2.85 15.40 10.72
C ASN A 357 2.87 15.65 12.25
N PRO A 358 3.00 14.61 13.09
CA PRO A 358 3.20 14.76 14.53
C PRO A 358 4.36 15.66 14.92
N ARG A 359 5.39 15.76 14.07
CA ARG A 359 6.57 16.62 14.24
C ARG A 359 6.58 17.74 13.22
N LYS A 360 6.79 18.98 13.68
CA LYS A 360 7.13 20.10 12.80
C LYS A 360 8.62 20.03 12.48
N ILE A 361 8.95 19.76 11.22
CA ILE A 361 10.33 19.64 10.76
C ILE A 361 10.70 20.96 10.08
N PRO A 362 11.77 21.65 10.53
CA PRO A 362 12.23 22.88 9.88
C PRO A 362 12.57 22.64 8.40
N HIS A 363 12.26 23.61 7.54
CA HIS A 363 12.51 23.50 6.10
C HIS A 363 13.99 23.26 5.77
N LEU A 364 14.91 23.89 6.50
CA LEU A 364 16.35 23.65 6.35
C LEU A 364 16.73 22.19 6.59
N VAL A 365 16.16 21.54 7.62
CA VAL A 365 16.42 20.12 7.91
C VAL A 365 15.94 19.23 6.76
N LYS A 366 14.77 19.55 6.19
CA LYS A 366 14.24 18.83 5.01
C LYS A 366 15.19 18.97 3.81
N ILE A 367 15.67 20.18 3.53
CA ILE A 367 16.63 20.46 2.45
C ILE A 367 17.91 19.66 2.65
N VAL A 368 18.52 19.71 3.85
CA VAL A 368 19.74 18.97 4.18
C VAL A 368 19.54 17.46 3.98
N ILE A 369 18.39 16.93 4.39
CA ILE A 369 18.08 15.50 4.25
C ILE A 369 17.85 15.09 2.80
N LEU A 370 17.25 15.95 1.98
CA LEU A 370 17.13 15.69 0.55
C LEU A 370 18.51 15.64 -0.12
N PHE A 371 19.42 16.56 0.22
CA PHE A 371 20.80 16.48 -0.28
C PHE A 371 21.55 15.25 0.22
N ALA A 372 21.33 14.86 1.47
CA ALA A 372 21.90 13.61 2.01
C ALA A 372 21.35 12.40 1.25
N ALA A 373 20.05 12.33 1.00
CA ALA A 373 19.41 11.26 0.24
C ALA A 373 19.96 11.17 -1.18
N MET A 374 20.04 12.30 -1.90
CA MET A 374 20.68 12.38 -3.23
C MET A 374 22.10 11.81 -3.18
N SER A 375 22.92 12.28 -2.23
CA SER A 375 24.32 11.86 -2.14
C SER A 375 24.47 10.36 -1.84
N ILE A 376 23.67 9.84 -0.90
CA ILE A 376 23.70 8.42 -0.52
C ILE A 376 23.22 7.54 -1.68
N HIS A 377 22.15 7.94 -2.35
CA HIS A 377 21.60 7.19 -3.48
C HIS A 377 22.53 7.24 -4.70
N ALA A 378 23.15 8.38 -4.99
CA ALA A 378 24.16 8.48 -6.03
C ALA A 378 25.35 7.54 -5.76
N PHE A 379 25.83 7.51 -4.51
CA PHE A 379 26.89 6.58 -4.12
C PHE A 379 26.46 5.12 -4.27
N PHE A 380 25.22 4.77 -3.86
CA PHE A 380 24.64 3.44 -4.07
C PHE A 380 24.68 3.03 -5.55
N SER A 381 24.20 3.90 -6.44
CA SER A 381 24.15 3.62 -7.89
C SER A 381 25.55 3.44 -8.49
N VAL A 382 26.51 4.31 -8.13
CA VAL A 382 27.90 4.18 -8.61
C VAL A 382 28.54 2.89 -8.10
N ALA A 383 28.32 2.54 -6.82
CA ALA A 383 28.81 1.29 -6.25
C ALA A 383 28.20 0.08 -6.99
N LEU A 384 26.90 0.11 -7.30
CA LEU A 384 26.23 -0.93 -8.07
C LEU A 384 26.78 -1.05 -9.50
N MET A 385 27.03 0.08 -10.18
CA MET A 385 27.67 0.09 -11.51
C MET A 385 29.11 -0.42 -11.50
N SER A 386 29.79 -0.30 -10.35
CA SER A 386 31.18 -0.72 -10.16
C SER A 386 31.32 -2.22 -9.82
N THR A 387 30.20 -2.92 -9.59
CA THR A 387 30.22 -4.36 -9.34
C THR A 387 30.77 -5.14 -10.54
N THR A 388 31.52 -6.19 -10.26
CA THR A 388 32.11 -7.11 -11.26
C THR A 388 31.45 -8.49 -11.25
N THR A 389 30.55 -8.73 -10.30
CA THR A 389 29.80 -9.97 -10.14
C THR A 389 28.30 -9.69 -10.12
N LEU A 390 27.50 -10.70 -10.46
CA LEU A 390 26.05 -10.60 -10.41
C LEU A 390 25.56 -10.71 -8.97
N ILE A 391 24.80 -9.71 -8.49
CA ILE A 391 24.29 -9.67 -7.11
C ILE A 391 23.07 -10.58 -6.90
N ASP A 392 22.43 -10.98 -8.00
CA ASP A 392 21.27 -11.89 -8.02
C ASP A 392 21.66 -13.36 -7.76
N LYS A 393 22.96 -13.65 -7.68
CA LYS A 393 23.55 -15.00 -7.56
C LYS A 393 23.03 -15.99 -8.60
N GLY A 394 22.78 -15.53 -9.82
CA GLY A 394 22.38 -16.37 -10.95
C GLY A 394 20.87 -16.61 -11.09
N PHE A 395 20.03 -15.87 -10.35
CA PHE A 395 18.58 -15.89 -10.53
C PHE A 395 18.17 -15.62 -11.99
N PHE A 396 18.57 -14.49 -12.57
CA PHE A 396 18.25 -14.13 -13.96
C PHE A 396 18.90 -15.08 -14.97
N ALA A 397 20.09 -15.60 -14.65
CA ALA A 397 20.74 -16.63 -15.48
C ALA A 397 19.90 -17.92 -15.56
N SER A 398 19.22 -18.30 -14.47
CA SER A 398 18.37 -19.50 -14.43
C SER A 398 17.14 -19.42 -15.32
N LEU A 399 16.67 -18.20 -15.64
CA LEU A 399 15.50 -17.97 -16.49
C LEU A 399 15.78 -18.23 -17.98
N GLN A 400 17.06 -18.27 -18.39
CA GLN A 400 17.48 -18.47 -19.78
C GLN A 400 16.78 -17.54 -20.78
N THR A 401 16.60 -16.27 -20.40
CA THR A 401 15.86 -15.28 -21.20
C THR A 401 16.56 -15.00 -22.54
N PRO A 402 15.98 -15.35 -23.70
CA PRO A 402 16.71 -15.38 -24.97
C PRO A 402 17.24 -14.04 -25.47
N TRP A 403 16.58 -12.95 -25.09
CA TRP A 403 16.95 -11.58 -25.51
C TRP A 403 17.88 -10.88 -24.53
N LEU A 404 18.21 -11.50 -23.40
CA LEU A 404 19.08 -10.95 -22.35
C LEU A 404 20.37 -11.76 -22.24
N THR A 405 21.35 -11.40 -23.07
CA THR A 405 22.60 -12.18 -23.21
C THR A 405 23.73 -11.75 -22.27
N ASP A 406 23.74 -10.49 -21.84
CA ASP A 406 24.76 -9.94 -20.93
C ASP A 406 24.10 -9.41 -19.64
N LEU A 407 24.09 -10.26 -18.62
CA LEU A 407 23.45 -9.99 -17.33
C LEU A 407 24.23 -8.95 -16.51
N LEU A 408 25.56 -8.89 -16.67
CA LEU A 408 26.37 -7.94 -15.91
C LEU A 408 26.19 -6.53 -16.50
N ALA A 409 26.12 -6.41 -17.83
CA ALA A 409 25.75 -5.16 -18.47
C ALA A 409 24.34 -4.70 -18.08
N ASP A 410 23.37 -5.62 -18.00
CA ASP A 410 22.01 -5.31 -17.54
C ASP A 410 21.98 -4.82 -16.09
N GLN A 411 22.77 -5.43 -15.20
CA GLN A 411 22.92 -4.98 -13.81
C GLN A 411 23.50 -3.57 -13.73
N LYS A 412 24.55 -3.28 -14.52
CA LYS A 412 25.15 -1.94 -14.59
C LYS A 412 24.20 -0.91 -15.17
N LEU A 413 23.41 -1.29 -16.17
CA LEU A 413 22.32 -0.46 -16.69
C LEU A 413 21.30 -0.16 -15.58
N GLY A 414 20.90 -1.17 -14.79
CA GLY A 414 20.07 -0.97 -13.60
C GLY A 414 20.69 0.04 -12.62
N GLY A 415 21.99 -0.07 -12.33
CA GLY A 415 22.70 0.93 -11.53
C GLY A 415 22.60 2.36 -12.10
N SER A 416 22.78 2.53 -13.41
CA SER A 416 22.65 3.84 -14.06
C SER A 416 21.22 4.40 -14.07
N VAL A 417 20.22 3.52 -14.18
CA VAL A 417 18.80 3.87 -14.03
C VAL A 417 18.52 4.35 -12.62
N GLY A 418 19.02 3.62 -11.61
CA GLY A 418 18.90 4.00 -10.21
C GLY A 418 19.42 5.43 -9.96
N TRP A 419 20.55 5.77 -10.59
CA TRP A 419 21.09 7.13 -10.52
C TRP A 419 20.14 8.17 -11.14
N ALA A 420 19.78 8.00 -12.41
CA ALA A 420 18.96 8.99 -13.13
C ALA A 420 17.56 9.17 -12.52
N MET A 421 16.91 8.07 -12.13
CA MET A 421 15.58 8.09 -11.53
C MET A 421 15.61 8.48 -10.04
N GLY A 422 16.78 8.41 -9.40
CA GLY A 422 17.02 8.85 -8.04
C GLY A 422 16.99 10.36 -7.88
N GLU A 423 17.72 11.06 -8.74
CA GLU A 423 17.98 12.49 -8.59
C GLU A 423 16.77 13.35 -8.97
N ILE A 424 16.08 13.00 -10.07
CA ILE A 424 15.00 13.84 -10.62
C ILE A 424 13.86 14.07 -9.60
N PRO A 425 13.31 13.03 -8.94
CA PRO A 425 12.23 13.21 -7.98
C PRO A 425 12.68 13.98 -6.74
N ILE A 426 13.92 13.77 -6.28
CA ILE A 426 14.45 14.49 -5.12
C ILE A 426 14.67 15.97 -5.46
N LEU A 427 15.17 16.30 -6.65
CA LEU A 427 15.28 17.69 -7.12
C LEU A 427 13.92 18.37 -7.17
N ILE A 428 12.87 17.69 -7.66
CA ILE A 428 11.50 18.21 -7.64
C ILE A 428 11.04 18.44 -6.20
N ALA A 429 11.29 17.50 -5.29
CA ALA A 429 10.96 17.63 -3.88
C ALA A 429 11.72 18.78 -3.18
N LEU A 430 12.98 19.01 -3.57
CA LEU A 430 13.83 20.09 -3.09
C LEU A 430 13.26 21.45 -3.50
N VAL A 431 12.94 21.61 -4.79
CA VAL A 431 12.29 22.81 -5.32
C VAL A 431 10.95 23.05 -4.63
N ALA A 432 10.13 22.02 -4.47
CA ALA A 432 8.84 22.12 -3.78
C ALA A 432 9.01 22.56 -2.31
N THR A 433 10.00 22.01 -1.61
CA THR A 433 10.33 22.37 -0.22
C THR A 433 10.78 23.82 -0.11
N PHE A 434 11.64 24.25 -1.03
CA PHE A 434 12.12 25.64 -1.09
C PHE A 434 10.99 26.63 -1.38
N ILE A 435 10.10 26.33 -2.33
CA ILE A 435 8.91 27.16 -2.62
C ILE A 435 7.99 27.24 -1.39
N ASN A 436 7.80 26.13 -0.68
CA ASN A 436 6.98 26.11 0.54
C ASN A 436 7.61 26.96 1.65
N TRP A 437 8.93 26.88 1.81
CA TRP A 437 9.67 27.71 2.76
C TRP A 437 9.48 29.20 2.47
N LEU A 438 9.72 29.65 1.22
CA LEU A 438 9.51 31.05 0.84
C LEU A 438 8.09 31.54 1.09
N ARG A 439 7.08 30.69 0.84
CA ARG A 439 5.66 31.03 1.09
C ARG A 439 5.36 31.14 2.57
N ASP A 440 5.90 30.25 3.40
CA ASP A 440 5.69 30.27 4.83
C ASP A 440 6.36 31.48 5.47
N ASP A 441 7.60 31.78 5.09
CA ASP A 441 8.33 32.98 5.56
C ASP A 441 7.58 34.26 5.18
N THR A 442 7.06 34.34 3.95
CA THR A 442 6.25 35.49 3.50
C THR A 442 4.97 35.64 4.33
N ARG A 443 4.33 34.52 4.71
CA ARG A 443 3.11 34.54 5.53
C ARG A 443 3.41 34.92 6.97
N GLU A 444 4.52 34.43 7.52
CA GLU A 444 4.97 34.74 8.86
C GLU A 444 5.35 36.22 8.99
N ALA A 445 6.12 36.76 8.03
CA ALA A 445 6.44 38.19 7.97
C ALA A 445 5.16 39.06 7.96
N LYS A 446 4.19 38.74 7.09
CA LYS A 446 2.89 39.45 7.06
C LYS A 446 2.10 39.34 8.36
N ARG A 447 2.22 38.22 9.08
CA ARG A 447 1.56 38.03 10.38
C ARG A 447 2.22 38.89 11.45
N ILE A 448 3.55 38.95 11.46
CA ILE A 448 4.32 39.81 12.36
C ILE A 448 3.98 41.28 12.10
N ASP A 449 4.01 41.73 10.84
CA ASP A 449 3.64 43.11 10.47
C ASP A 449 2.23 43.49 10.96
N ARG A 450 1.24 42.61 10.77
CA ARG A 450 -0.14 42.82 11.25
C ARG A 450 -0.23 42.90 12.77
N ASN A 451 0.55 42.09 13.49
CA ASN A 451 0.61 42.12 14.94
C ASN A 451 1.24 43.41 15.46
N ILE A 452 2.33 43.88 14.82
CA ILE A 452 2.98 45.15 15.15
C ILE A 452 2.00 46.31 14.97
N VAL A 453 1.31 46.39 13.82
CA VAL A 453 0.29 47.43 13.57
C VAL A 453 -0.82 47.39 14.62
N ARG A 454 -1.26 46.19 15.02
CA ARG A 454 -2.28 46.00 16.06
C ARG A 454 -1.80 46.44 17.45
N GLN A 455 -0.58 46.09 17.83
CA GLN A 455 0.01 46.48 19.11
C GLN A 455 0.19 48.01 19.18
N ALA A 456 0.71 48.62 18.11
CA ALA A 456 0.83 50.06 17.98
C ALA A 456 -0.53 50.78 18.11
N ALA A 457 -1.58 50.26 17.48
CA ALA A 457 -2.94 50.81 17.60
C ALA A 457 -3.53 50.70 19.02
N MET A 458 -3.10 49.71 19.82
CA MET A 458 -3.51 49.57 21.23
C MET A 458 -2.57 50.27 22.22
N GLY A 459 -1.57 51.03 21.74
CA GLY A 459 -0.57 51.68 22.58
C GLY A 459 0.33 50.68 23.34
N GLN A 460 0.37 49.42 22.90
CA GLN A 460 1.23 48.40 23.50
C GLN A 460 2.58 48.39 22.78
N PRO A 461 3.70 48.26 23.53
CA PRO A 461 5.02 48.12 22.92
C PRO A 461 5.06 46.84 22.08
N ASP A 462 5.64 46.95 20.88
CA ASP A 462 5.86 45.79 20.04
C ASP A 462 6.98 44.88 20.59
N ASP A 463 7.13 43.71 19.99
CA ASP A 463 8.12 42.72 20.45
C ASP A 463 9.56 43.27 20.42
N LEU A 464 9.88 44.17 19.47
CA LEU A 464 11.17 44.86 19.38
C LEU A 464 11.39 45.86 20.52
N ALA A 465 10.37 46.65 20.87
CA ALA A 465 10.40 47.56 22.00
C ALA A 465 10.56 46.80 23.33
N ASN A 466 9.85 45.67 23.48
CA ASN A 466 10.00 44.79 24.65
C ASN A 466 11.42 44.19 24.72
N TYR A 467 11.97 43.76 23.59
CA TYR A 467 13.33 43.23 23.51
C TYR A 467 14.39 44.29 23.83
N ASN A 468 14.24 45.50 23.30
CA ASN A 468 15.11 46.63 23.61
C ASN A 468 15.06 47.01 25.10
N GLN A 469 13.87 47.00 25.72
CA GLN A 469 13.74 47.20 27.16
C GLN A 469 14.43 46.10 27.97
N TYR A 470 14.37 44.84 27.51
CA TYR A 470 15.10 43.74 28.14
C TYR A 470 16.62 43.92 28.07
N LEU A 471 17.16 44.29 26.90
CA LEU A 471 18.58 44.59 26.73
C LEU A 471 19.03 45.78 27.59
N GLN A 472 18.21 46.83 27.70
CA GLN A 472 18.48 47.95 28.60
C GLN A 472 18.53 47.51 30.06
N LYS A 473 17.62 46.64 30.51
CA LYS A 473 17.64 46.08 31.87
C LYS A 473 18.90 45.24 32.14
N LEU A 474 19.36 44.46 31.16
CA LEU A 474 20.62 43.72 31.24
C LEU A 474 21.81 44.67 31.39
N ALA A 475 21.93 45.65 30.50
CA ALA A 475 23.00 46.64 30.55
C ALA A 475 23.01 47.46 31.86
N GLN A 476 21.84 47.70 32.44
CA GLN A 476 21.71 48.41 33.71
C GLN A 476 22.09 47.54 34.92
N ARG A 477 21.84 46.22 34.85
CA ARG A 477 22.34 45.28 35.86
C ARG A 477 23.87 45.19 35.83
N ASP A 478 24.44 45.04 34.64
CA ASP A 478 25.90 44.95 34.48
C ASP A 478 26.61 46.20 35.04
N LYS A 479 26.04 47.39 34.83
CA LYS A 479 26.55 48.65 35.40
C LYS A 479 26.40 48.79 36.91
N ASN A 480 25.44 48.09 37.51
CA ASN A 480 25.23 48.12 38.96
C ASN A 480 26.07 47.04 39.68
N GLU A 481 26.59 46.06 38.95
CA GLU A 481 27.47 45.00 39.44
C GLU A 481 28.97 45.30 39.24
N SER A 482 29.32 46.27 38.37
CA SER A 482 30.64 46.89 38.23
C SER A 482 30.84 48.07 39.17
#